data_AF-W7MPY8-F1
#
_entry.id   AF-W7MPY8-F1
#
_cell.length_a   1.000
_cell.length_b   1.000
_cell.length_c   1.000
_cell.angle_alpha   90.00
_cell.angle_beta   90.00
_cell.angle_gamma   90.00
#
_symmetry.space_group_name_H-M   'P 1'
#
loop_
_entity.id
_entity.type
_entity.pdbx_description
1 polymer ?
#
loop_
_entity_poly.entity_id
_entity_poly.type
_entity_poly.pdbx_seq_one_letter_code
_entity_poly.pdbx_strand_id
1 'polypeptide(L)'
;MSPSPTYILADVLAVARIHPFYCSTQYPPDNTAIQHAREEAASKYDQPDLTSWPLLLKADLYTVIERLINDTDPRNTYGHNVYTSVTGGGGGVSKPLFFATDALENRRHRAFLASF
;
A
#
# COMPACT_ATOMS: atom_id res chain seq x y z
N MET A 1 -2.97 -0.98 -26.67
CA MET A 1 -3.12 -0.90 -25.21
C MET A 1 -1.82 -0.36 -24.66
N SER A 2 -1.83 0.82 -24.03
CA SER A 2 -0.66 1.31 -23.30
C SER A 2 -0.33 0.30 -22.19
N PRO A 3 0.94 -0.07 -21.96
CA PRO A 3 1.31 -0.97 -20.87
C PRO A 3 0.79 -0.41 -19.54
N SER A 4 0.35 -1.31 -18.64
CA SER A 4 0.05 -0.92 -17.25
C SER A 4 1.27 -0.18 -16.71
N PRO A 5 1.13 0.99 -16.07
CA PRO A 5 2.28 1.66 -15.47
C PRO A 5 2.85 0.72 -14.40
N THR A 6 3.99 0.12 -14.69
CA THR A 6 4.72 -0.70 -13.73
C THR A 6 5.31 0.23 -12.67
N TYR A 7 5.00 -0.01 -11.41
CA TYR A 7 5.62 0.69 -10.30
C TYR A 7 7.03 0.15 -10.08
N ILE A 8 8.01 1.05 -10.00
CA ILE A 8 9.39 0.69 -9.64
C ILE A 8 9.55 0.68 -8.12
N LEU A 9 10.51 -0.11 -7.61
CA LEU A 9 10.73 -0.26 -6.18
C LEU A 9 10.98 1.08 -5.47
N ALA A 10 11.73 2.00 -6.10
CA ALA A 10 12.01 3.32 -5.55
C ALA A 10 10.72 4.13 -5.28
N ASP A 11 9.77 4.12 -6.22
CA ASP A 11 8.46 4.78 -6.08
C ASP A 11 7.66 4.18 -4.91
N VAL A 12 7.61 2.85 -4.84
CA VAL A 12 6.87 2.13 -3.78
C VAL A 12 7.43 2.47 -2.40
N LEU A 13 8.75 2.46 -2.25
CA LEU A 13 9.40 2.77 -0.98
C LEU A 13 9.23 4.26 -0.62
N ALA A 14 9.29 5.18 -1.58
CA ALA A 14 9.07 6.60 -1.33
C ALA A 14 7.68 6.87 -0.75
N VAL A 15 6.64 6.26 -1.32
CA VAL A 15 5.26 6.35 -0.81
C VAL A 15 5.13 5.64 0.54
N ALA A 16 5.78 4.49 0.71
CA ALA A 16 5.74 3.76 1.96
C ALA A 16 6.27 4.60 3.14
N ARG A 17 7.33 5.41 2.96
CA ARG A 17 7.89 6.28 4.02
C ARG A 17 6.88 7.26 4.61
N ILE A 18 5.91 7.71 3.81
CA ILE A 18 4.89 8.68 4.22
C ILE A 18 3.54 8.03 4.54
N HIS A 19 3.46 6.69 4.43
CA HIS A 19 2.25 5.94 4.75
C HIS A 19 2.16 5.68 6.26
N PRO A 20 0.95 5.68 6.85
CA PRO A 20 0.74 5.38 8.28
C PRO A 20 1.26 4.04 8.80
N PHE A 21 1.69 3.14 7.92
CA PHE A 21 2.32 1.88 8.33
C PHE A 21 3.77 2.07 8.75
N TYR A 22 4.45 3.11 8.26
CA TYR A 22 5.87 3.34 8.49
C TYR A 22 6.17 4.69 9.17
N CYS A 23 5.18 5.57 9.30
CA CYS A 23 5.32 6.85 9.98
C CYS A 23 4.06 7.22 10.77
N SER A 24 4.13 8.29 11.53
CA SER A 24 3.06 8.76 12.43
C SER A 24 1.93 9.54 11.75
N THR A 25 1.82 9.48 10.42
CA THR A 25 0.76 10.19 9.69
C THR A 25 -0.62 9.61 10.02
N GLN A 26 -1.63 10.49 10.00
CA GLN A 26 -3.00 10.11 10.36
C GLN A 26 -3.68 9.30 9.25
N TYR A 27 -3.54 9.73 7.99
CA TYR A 27 -4.19 9.14 6.83
C TYR A 27 -3.17 8.74 5.77
N PRO A 28 -3.53 7.82 4.85
CA PRO A 28 -2.72 7.53 3.67
C PRO A 28 -2.45 8.82 2.86
N PRO A 29 -1.30 8.90 2.16
CA PRO A 29 -0.98 10.06 1.34
C PRO A 29 -1.99 10.21 0.20
N ASP A 30 -2.33 11.45 -0.12
CA ASP A 30 -3.14 11.76 -1.29
C ASP A 30 -2.31 11.72 -2.59
N ASN A 31 -2.98 11.90 -3.74
CA ASN A 31 -2.33 11.86 -5.05
C ASN A 31 -1.22 12.90 -5.20
N THR A 32 -1.36 14.07 -4.57
CA THR A 32 -0.36 15.14 -4.64
C THR A 32 0.89 14.76 -3.84
N ALA A 33 0.72 14.23 -2.63
CA ALA A 33 1.80 13.74 -1.79
C ALA A 33 2.52 12.54 -2.44
N ILE A 34 1.76 11.61 -3.05
CA ILE A 34 2.32 10.48 -3.80
C ILE A 34 3.17 10.97 -4.97
N GLN A 35 2.67 11.91 -5.77
CA GLN A 35 3.40 12.43 -6.92
C GLN A 35 4.71 13.11 -6.49
N HIS A 36 4.65 13.96 -5.45
CA HIS A 36 5.84 14.62 -4.90
C HIS A 36 6.87 13.60 -4.40
N ALA A 37 6.45 12.57 -3.65
CA ALA A 37 7.36 11.54 -3.14
C ALA A 37 8.08 10.79 -4.27
N ARG A 38 7.38 10.53 -5.38
CA ARG A 38 7.95 9.86 -6.56
C ARG A 38 8.94 10.75 -7.31
N GLU A 39 8.61 12.03 -7.51
CA GLU A 39 9.52 13.01 -8.12
C GLU A 39 10.80 13.18 -7.30
N GLU A 40 10.66 13.25 -5.97
CA GLU A 40 11.80 13.31 -5.07
C GLU A 40 12.67 12.05 -5.15
N ALA A 41 12.06 10.86 -5.16
CA ALA A 41 12.79 9.61 -5.34
C ALA A 41 13.52 9.52 -6.69
N ALA A 42 12.89 9.96 -7.78
CA ALA A 42 13.52 10.01 -9.10
C ALA A 42 14.73 10.96 -9.12
N SER A 43 14.70 12.05 -8.37
CA SER A 43 15.80 13.03 -8.31
C SER A 43 17.04 12.54 -7.55
N LYS A 44 16.88 11.64 -6.58
CA LYS A 44 17.96 11.23 -5.67
C LYS A 44 18.92 10.18 -6.24
N TYR A 45 18.61 9.56 -7.39
CA TYR A 45 19.44 8.55 -8.07
C TYR A 45 20.06 7.46 -7.14
N ASP A 46 19.44 7.20 -5.99
CA ASP A 46 19.93 6.25 -5.01
C ASP A 46 19.19 4.92 -5.15
N GLN A 47 19.96 3.82 -5.14
CA GLN A 47 19.37 2.50 -4.97
C GLN A 47 18.86 2.38 -3.53
N PRO A 48 17.59 2.00 -3.32
CA PRO A 48 17.04 1.89 -1.98
C PRO A 48 17.77 0.79 -1.20
N ASP A 49 18.35 1.17 -0.06
CA ASP A 49 18.91 0.21 0.88
C ASP A 49 17.78 -0.49 1.65
N LEU A 50 17.51 -1.74 1.26
CA LEU A 50 16.50 -2.57 1.90
C LEU A 50 16.92 -3.07 3.29
N THR A 51 18.21 -3.04 3.61
CA THR A 51 18.70 -3.55 4.90
C THR A 51 18.38 -2.64 6.07
N SER A 52 18.23 -1.34 5.81
CA SER A 52 17.77 -0.35 6.78
C SER A 52 16.25 -0.20 6.84
N TRP A 53 15.50 -0.93 6.01
CA TRP A 53 14.05 -0.81 5.98
C TRP A 53 13.40 -1.49 7.19
N PRO A 54 12.51 -0.80 7.94
CA PRO A 54 11.87 -1.40 9.11
C PRO A 54 10.94 -2.56 8.72
N LEU A 55 11.07 -3.67 9.43
CA LEU A 55 10.16 -4.80 9.29
C LEU A 55 8.85 -4.54 10.02
N LEU A 56 7.73 -4.67 9.32
CA LEU A 56 6.41 -4.57 9.93
C LEU A 56 6.00 -5.90 10.54
N LEU A 57 5.66 -5.88 11.83
CA LEU A 57 5.05 -7.03 12.48
C LEU A 57 3.55 -7.01 12.24
N LYS A 58 2.96 -8.21 12.22
CA LYS A 58 1.52 -8.38 12.07
C LYS A 58 0.74 -7.57 13.12
N ALA A 59 1.17 -7.57 14.38
CA ALA A 59 0.48 -6.82 15.43
C ALA A 59 0.43 -5.30 15.15
N ASP A 60 1.53 -4.73 14.67
CA ASP A 60 1.63 -3.29 14.35
C ASP A 60 0.75 -2.95 13.15
N LEU A 61 0.79 -3.79 12.11
CA LEU A 61 -0.10 -3.67 10.95
C LEU A 61 -1.57 -3.65 11.36
N TYR A 62 -2.01 -4.59 12.19
CA TYR A 62 -3.41 -4.67 12.60
C TYR A 62 -3.85 -3.49 13.45
N THR A 63 -2.95 -2.89 14.23
CA THR A 63 -3.24 -1.67 14.99
C THR A 63 -3.59 -0.51 14.06
N VAL A 64 -2.79 -0.32 13.00
CA VAL A 64 -3.02 0.75 12.02
C VAL A 64 -4.22 0.44 11.12
N ILE A 65 -4.37 -0.80 10.67
CA ILE A 65 -5.50 -1.24 9.83
C ILE A 65 -6.83 -1.05 10.57
N GLU A 66 -6.91 -1.48 11.83
CA GLU A 66 -8.12 -1.34 12.64
C GLU A 66 -8.51 0.12 12.82
N ARG A 67 -7.54 1.00 13.06
CA ARG A 67 -7.75 2.45 13.08
C ARG A 67 -8.31 2.96 11.75
N LEU A 68 -7.64 2.63 10.64
CA LEU A 68 -7.99 3.15 9.31
C LEU A 68 -9.29 2.57 8.74
N ILE A 69 -9.69 1.36 9.11
CA ILE A 69 -10.97 0.77 8.66
C ILE A 69 -12.16 1.39 9.41
N ASN A 70 -11.99 1.69 10.69
CA ASN A 70 -13.08 2.20 11.54
C ASN A 70 -13.23 3.72 11.50
N ASP A 71 -12.25 4.46 10.97
CA ASP A 71 -12.31 5.92 10.83
C ASP A 71 -13.13 6.32 9.59
N THR A 72 -14.24 7.03 9.82
CA THR A 72 -15.18 7.48 8.79
C THR A 72 -14.93 8.91 8.30
N ASP A 73 -13.85 9.56 8.74
CA ASP A 73 -13.48 10.89 8.25
C ASP A 73 -13.26 10.86 6.74
N PRO A 74 -13.82 11.79 5.96
CA PRO A 74 -13.71 11.79 4.50
C PRO A 74 -12.27 11.96 3.98
N ARG A 75 -11.34 12.43 4.81
CA ARG A 75 -9.91 12.51 4.48
C ARG A 75 -9.22 11.14 4.51
N ASN A 76 -9.83 10.16 5.16
CA ASN A 76 -9.33 8.79 5.19
C ASN A 76 -9.63 8.07 3.88
N THR A 77 -8.62 7.95 3.02
CA THR A 77 -8.75 7.29 1.73
C THR A 77 -8.46 5.79 1.75
N TYR A 78 -8.13 5.21 2.93
CA TYR A 78 -7.64 3.84 3.04
C TYR A 78 -8.61 2.78 2.46
N GLY A 79 -9.92 2.97 2.66
CA GLY A 79 -10.96 2.06 2.17
C GLY A 79 -11.51 2.41 0.79
N HIS A 80 -10.99 3.44 0.12
CA HIS A 80 -11.52 3.87 -1.18
C HIS A 80 -10.93 3.07 -2.34
N ASN A 81 -11.77 2.64 -3.28
CA ASN A 81 -11.37 1.92 -4.49
C ASN A 81 -10.43 0.74 -4.23
N VAL A 82 -10.67 0.00 -3.15
CA VAL A 82 -9.85 -1.14 -2.74
C VAL A 82 -10.52 -2.46 -3.08
N TYR A 83 -9.73 -3.41 -3.57
CA TYR A 83 -10.08 -4.83 -3.59
C TYR A 83 -9.47 -5.50 -2.37
N THR A 84 -10.31 -6.01 -1.47
CA THR A 84 -9.84 -6.63 -0.22
C THR A 84 -9.89 -8.15 -0.30
N SER A 85 -8.87 -8.81 0.23
CA SER A 85 -8.85 -10.25 0.43
C SER A 85 -8.29 -10.61 1.80
N VAL A 86 -8.60 -11.82 2.26
CA VAL A 86 -8.07 -12.36 3.52
C VAL A 86 -7.53 -13.76 3.31
N THR A 87 -6.45 -14.12 4.01
CA THR A 87 -5.92 -15.49 4.00
C THR A 87 -6.85 -16.45 4.74
N GLY A 88 -6.92 -17.72 4.33
CA GLY A 88 -7.64 -18.75 5.11
C GLY A 88 -6.96 -19.17 6.42
N GLY A 89 -5.66 -18.89 6.58
CA GLY A 89 -4.91 -19.22 7.79
C GLY A 89 -5.25 -18.34 9.00
N GLY A 90 -4.86 -18.78 10.21
CA GLY A 90 -5.12 -18.05 11.45
C GLY A 90 -6.06 -18.74 12.44
N GLY A 91 -6.62 -19.90 12.09
CA GLY A 91 -7.57 -20.65 12.94
C GLY A 91 -7.20 -20.66 14.43
N GLY A 92 -8.05 -20.03 15.25
CA GLY A 92 -7.99 -20.00 16.72
C GLY A 92 -6.83 -19.22 17.36
N VAL A 93 -5.68 -19.08 16.70
CA VAL A 93 -4.43 -18.58 17.32
C VAL A 93 -3.99 -17.22 16.78
N SER A 94 -4.35 -16.83 15.55
CA SER A 94 -3.96 -15.51 15.02
C SER A 94 -4.94 -14.94 14.00
N LYS A 95 -5.05 -13.61 13.87
CA LYS A 95 -5.98 -13.00 12.90
C LYS A 95 -5.66 -13.43 11.45
N PRO A 96 -6.61 -13.79 10.58
CA PRO A 96 -6.37 -13.93 9.14
C PRO A 96 -5.72 -12.68 8.56
N LEU A 97 -4.70 -12.80 7.70
CA LEU A 97 -4.00 -11.65 7.12
C LEU A 97 -4.88 -10.93 6.09
N PHE A 98 -5.04 -9.62 6.26
CA PHE A 98 -5.82 -8.72 5.42
C PHE A 98 -4.92 -8.10 4.33
N PHE A 99 -5.40 -8.15 3.10
CA PHE A 99 -4.78 -7.52 1.95
C PHE A 99 -5.74 -6.50 1.35
N ALA A 100 -5.22 -5.32 1.06
CA ALA A 100 -5.90 -4.23 0.36
C ALA A 100 -5.08 -3.91 -0.89
N THR A 101 -5.67 -4.09 -2.07
CA THR A 101 -5.04 -3.74 -3.35
C THR A 101 -5.88 -2.71 -4.09
N ASP A 102 -5.26 -1.88 -4.93
CA ASP A 102 -6.01 -0.95 -5.78
C ASP A 102 -6.94 -1.73 -6.72
N ALA A 103 -8.24 -1.41 -6.69
CA ALA A 103 -9.26 -2.15 -7.41
C ALA A 103 -9.08 -2.04 -8.93
N LEU A 104 -8.58 -0.90 -9.43
CA LEU A 104 -8.39 -0.66 -10.85
C LEU A 104 -7.15 -1.39 -11.37
N GLU A 105 -6.04 -1.34 -10.64
CA GLU A 105 -4.84 -2.12 -10.89
C GLU A 105 -5.14 -3.62 -10.87
N ASN A 106 -5.84 -4.11 -9.84
CA ASN A 106 -6.25 -5.50 -9.75
C ASN A 106 -7.12 -5.91 -10.96
N ARG A 107 -8.06 -5.05 -11.39
CA ARG A 107 -8.87 -5.30 -12.58
C ARG A 107 -8.01 -5.39 -13.86
N ARG A 108 -7.03 -4.49 -14.01
CA ARG A 108 -6.09 -4.51 -15.15
C ARG A 108 -5.25 -5.78 -15.16
N HIS A 109 -4.69 -6.18 -14.02
CA HIS A 109 -3.90 -7.40 -13.90
C HIS A 109 -4.74 -8.64 -14.24
N ARG A 110 -5.98 -8.73 -13.74
CA ARG A 110 -6.88 -9.84 -14.08
C ARG A 110 -7.25 -9.89 -15.57
N ALA A 111 -7.49 -8.73 -16.19
CA ALA A 111 -7.79 -8.66 -17.61
C ALA A 111 -6.58 -9.08 -18.47
N PHE A 112 -5.37 -8.66 -18.10
CA PHE A 112 -4.14 -9.04 -18.77
C PHE A 112 -3.88 -10.56 -18.66
N LEU A 113 -3.99 -11.12 -17.46
CA LEU A 113 -3.77 -12.56 -17.25
C LEU A 113 -4.82 -13.44 -17.94
N ALA A 114 -6.07 -12.98 -18.03
CA ALA A 114 -7.15 -13.69 -18.71
C ALA A 114 -7.11 -13.59 -20.25
N SER A 115 -6.17 -12.81 -20.80
CA SER A 115 -6.00 -12.64 -22.26
C SER A 115 -4.98 -13.60 -22.88
N PHE A 116 -4.44 -14.53 -22.06
CA PHE A 116 -3.63 -15.68 -22.46
C PHE A 116 -4.45 -16.98 -22.43
#